data_AF-A0A946K1A1-F1
#
_entry.id   AF-A0A946K1A1-F1
#
_cell.length_a   1.000
_cell.length_b   1.000
_cell.length_c   1.000
_cell.angle_alpha   90.00
_cell.angle_beta   90.00
_cell.angle_gamma   90.00
#
_symmetry.space_group_name_H-M   'P 1'
#
loop_
_entity.id
_entity.type
_entity.pdbx_description
1 polymer ?
#
loop_
_entity_poly.entity_id
_entity_poly.type
_entity_poly.pdbx_seq_one_letter_code
_entity_poly.pdbx_strand_id
1 'polypeptide(L)'
;MSKTNRSKNALRIQDRLVDELIGICRGVIADSVIDEREAIFIGQWIENHREVADKWPVNIVYARVTEMLRDGILSGEEKVELLATLRDLTGEGSPLQEPNRSTTLPLTRPEPEVDFAGKVFTLTGKFVFGSTVDCEETVIEMGGSISAAPTQKTDYLVIGEFCSPDWVHTTFGRSIERAIDLQKQGKDLKIISERHWVDSLASR
;
A
#
# COMPACT_ATOMS: atom_id res chain seq x y z
N MET A 1 18.62 34.17 5.31
CA MET A 1 17.54 33.38 5.94
C MET A 1 16.43 33.16 4.91
N SER A 2 16.51 32.14 4.03
CA SER A 2 15.56 32.07 2.88
C SER A 2 15.23 30.67 2.32
N LYS A 3 15.86 29.57 2.75
CA LYS A 3 15.56 28.23 2.22
C LYS A 3 14.50 27.46 3.04
N THR A 4 14.54 27.55 4.37
CA THR A 4 13.65 26.79 5.27
C THR A 4 12.17 27.17 5.19
N ASN A 5 11.84 28.41 4.80
CA ASN A 5 10.45 28.88 4.73
C ASN A 5 9.73 28.42 3.44
N ARG A 6 10.49 28.17 2.36
CA ARG A 6 9.95 27.63 1.10
C ARG A 6 9.52 26.18 1.27
N SER A 7 10.33 25.36 1.94
CA SER A 7 10.06 23.94 2.21
C SER A 7 8.82 23.75 3.09
N LYS A 8 8.63 24.57 4.12
CA LYS A 8 7.43 24.53 4.97
C LYS A 8 6.15 24.94 4.25
N ASN A 9 6.24 25.86 3.29
CA ASN A 9 5.09 26.29 2.49
C ASN A 9 4.70 25.22 1.47
N ALA A 10 5.68 24.61 0.80
CA ALA A 10 5.47 23.49 -0.12
C ALA A 10 4.80 22.28 0.57
N LEU A 11 5.24 21.90 1.77
CA LEU A 11 4.62 20.82 2.54
C LEU A 11 3.14 21.11 2.85
N ARG A 12 2.79 22.35 3.20
CA ARG A 12 1.39 22.76 3.46
C ARG A 12 0.54 22.82 2.20
N ILE A 13 1.13 23.17 1.06
CA ILE A 13 0.44 23.15 -0.23
C ILE A 13 0.12 21.71 -0.62
N GLN A 14 1.10 20.81 -0.48
CA GLN A 14 0.91 19.39 -0.76
C GLN A 14 -0.13 18.74 0.16
N ASP A 15 -0.15 19.08 1.45
CA ASP A 15 -1.17 18.59 2.41
C ASP A 15 -2.59 18.99 1.97
N ARG A 16 -2.75 20.26 1.54
CA ARG A 16 -4.03 20.76 1.02
C ARG A 16 -4.46 20.09 -0.28
N LEU A 17 -3.51 19.79 -1.17
CA LEU A 17 -3.79 19.05 -2.40
C LEU A 17 -4.27 17.62 -2.07
N VAL A 18 -3.67 16.96 -1.08
CA VAL A 18 -4.15 15.66 -0.60
C VAL A 18 -5.58 15.75 -0.09
N ASP A 19 -5.89 16.73 0.77
CA ASP A 19 -7.26 16.96 1.25
C ASP A 19 -8.25 17.26 0.11
N GLU A 20 -7.82 18.01 -0.90
CA GLU A 20 -8.63 18.33 -2.08
C GLU A 20 -8.97 17.08 -2.89
N LEU A 21 -8.00 16.18 -3.12
CA LEU A 21 -8.26 14.89 -3.76
C LEU A 21 -9.25 14.05 -2.95
N ILE A 22 -9.11 13.98 -1.63
CA ILE A 22 -10.04 13.26 -0.77
C ILE A 22 -11.46 13.82 -0.93
N GLY A 23 -11.60 15.15 -1.00
CA GLY A 23 -12.87 15.83 -1.27
C GLY A 23 -13.46 15.48 -2.64
N ILE A 24 -12.62 15.45 -3.68
CA ILE A 24 -13.03 15.04 -5.03
C ILE A 24 -13.52 13.59 -5.03
N CYS A 25 -12.76 12.68 -4.41
CA CYS A 25 -13.11 11.26 -4.30
C CYS A 25 -14.45 11.08 -3.57
N ARG A 26 -14.71 11.82 -2.48
CA ARG A 26 -16.01 11.82 -1.78
C ARG A 26 -17.15 12.28 -2.70
N GLY A 27 -16.91 13.30 -3.51
CA GLY A 27 -17.90 13.81 -4.46
C GLY A 27 -18.26 12.78 -5.53
N VAL A 28 -17.25 12.09 -6.07
CA VAL A 28 -17.40 11.06 -7.11
C VAL A 28 -18.12 9.82 -6.58
N ILE A 29 -17.84 9.37 -5.36
CA ILE A 29 -18.49 8.17 -4.81
C ILE A 29 -19.89 8.43 -4.22
N ALA A 30 -20.36 9.67 -4.21
CA ALA A 30 -21.57 10.08 -3.50
C ALA A 30 -22.84 9.39 -4.04
N ASP A 31 -22.89 9.09 -5.33
CA ASP A 31 -23.99 8.38 -5.98
C ASP A 31 -23.78 6.85 -5.99
N SER A 32 -22.68 6.37 -5.40
CA SER A 32 -22.27 4.97 -5.36
C SER A 32 -22.02 4.32 -6.72
N VAL A 33 -21.84 5.10 -7.79
CA VAL A 33 -21.60 4.62 -9.14
C VAL A 33 -20.45 5.40 -9.74
N ILE A 34 -19.29 4.77 -9.90
CA ILE A 34 -18.19 5.41 -10.63
C ILE A 34 -18.29 5.16 -12.14
N ASP A 35 -18.26 6.23 -12.92
CA ASP A 35 -18.20 6.16 -14.37
C ASP A 35 -16.79 6.46 -14.93
N GLU A 36 -16.58 6.12 -16.20
CA GLU A 36 -15.29 6.27 -16.85
C GLU A 36 -14.80 7.72 -16.88
N ARG A 37 -15.72 8.69 -17.03
CA ARG A 37 -15.40 10.12 -17.03
C ARG A 37 -14.90 10.58 -15.67
N GLU A 38 -15.45 10.02 -14.60
CA GLU A 38 -15.03 10.33 -13.23
C GLU A 38 -13.67 9.71 -12.91
N ALA A 39 -13.43 8.47 -13.35
CA ALA A 39 -12.12 7.86 -13.24
C ALA A 39 -11.07 8.66 -14.03
N ILE A 40 -11.37 9.07 -15.27
CA ILE A 40 -10.50 9.94 -16.08
C ILE A 40 -10.28 11.28 -15.37
N PHE A 41 -11.33 11.87 -14.79
CA PHE A 41 -11.23 13.14 -14.07
C PHE A 41 -10.28 13.06 -12.88
N ILE A 42 -10.38 11.99 -12.08
CA ILE A 42 -9.47 11.74 -10.96
C ILE A 42 -8.02 11.60 -11.47
N GLY A 43 -7.81 10.80 -12.51
CA GLY A 43 -6.50 10.62 -13.13
C GLY A 43 -5.90 11.94 -13.61
N GLN A 44 -6.68 12.72 -14.36
CA GLN A 44 -6.28 14.04 -14.87
C GLN A 44 -5.99 15.04 -13.74
N TRP A 45 -6.77 15.03 -12.67
CA TRP A 45 -6.52 15.88 -11.52
C TRP A 45 -5.15 15.55 -10.89
N ILE A 46 -4.82 14.25 -10.76
CA ILE A 46 -3.53 13.81 -10.22
C ILE A 46 -2.38 14.14 -11.18
N GLU A 47 -2.57 13.97 -12.48
CA GLU A 47 -1.56 14.36 -13.49
C GLU A 47 -1.29 15.87 -13.47
N ASN A 48 -2.31 16.70 -13.24
CA ASN A 48 -2.15 18.14 -13.06
C ASN A 48 -1.44 18.51 -11.74
N HIS A 49 -1.45 17.62 -10.75
CA HIS A 49 -0.82 17.80 -9.44
C HIS A 49 0.22 16.72 -9.14
N ARG A 50 1.12 16.46 -10.11
CA ARG A 50 2.21 15.46 -9.99
C ARG A 50 3.08 15.59 -8.74
N GLU A 51 3.14 16.77 -8.12
CA GLU A 51 3.85 17.00 -6.86
C GLU A 51 3.30 16.22 -5.65
N VAL A 52 2.07 15.71 -5.74
CA VAL A 52 1.46 14.82 -4.73
C VAL A 52 1.20 13.42 -5.27
N ALA A 53 1.45 13.14 -6.55
CA ALA A 53 1.15 11.85 -7.16
C ALA A 53 1.87 10.68 -6.47
N ASP A 54 3.09 10.88 -5.98
CA ASP A 54 3.85 9.84 -5.28
C ASP A 54 3.57 9.78 -3.76
N LYS A 55 2.66 10.61 -3.25
CA LYS A 55 2.33 10.67 -1.82
C LYS A 55 1.13 9.82 -1.47
N TRP A 56 1.17 9.21 -0.29
CA TRP A 56 -0.01 8.57 0.27
C TRP A 56 -1.08 9.61 0.65
N PRO A 57 -2.38 9.35 0.36
CA PRO A 57 -2.95 8.19 -0.33
C PRO A 57 -3.13 8.37 -1.86
N VAL A 58 -2.69 9.51 -2.41
CA VAL A 58 -2.83 9.87 -3.84
C VAL A 58 -2.20 8.85 -4.77
N ASN A 59 -1.02 8.32 -4.41
CA ASN A 59 -0.31 7.31 -5.18
C ASN A 59 -1.13 6.03 -5.40
N ILE A 60 -1.96 5.66 -4.43
CA ILE A 60 -2.83 4.48 -4.52
C ILE A 60 -3.92 4.70 -5.57
N VAL A 61 -4.59 5.85 -5.50
CA VAL A 61 -5.64 6.22 -6.46
C VAL A 61 -5.06 6.33 -7.85
N TYR A 62 -3.90 6.97 -7.99
CA TYR A 62 -3.26 7.19 -9.27
C TYR A 62 -2.88 5.87 -9.95
N ALA A 63 -2.29 4.94 -9.21
CA ALA A 63 -1.92 3.62 -9.73
C ALA A 63 -3.15 2.86 -10.23
N ARG A 64 -4.26 2.84 -9.45
CA ARG A 64 -5.49 2.13 -9.82
C ARG A 64 -6.16 2.75 -11.04
N VAL A 65 -6.34 4.06 -11.05
CA VAL A 65 -6.94 4.78 -12.18
C VAL A 65 -6.11 4.58 -13.45
N THR A 66 -4.77 4.62 -13.35
CA THR A 66 -3.89 4.41 -14.50
C THR A 66 -3.91 2.96 -15.01
N GLU A 67 -3.96 1.97 -14.11
CA GLU A 67 -4.06 0.54 -14.45
C GLU A 67 -5.39 0.25 -15.16
N MET A 68 -6.50 0.74 -14.61
CA MET A 68 -7.86 0.49 -15.10
C MET A 68 -8.25 1.30 -16.34
N LEU A 69 -7.58 2.42 -16.61
CA LEU A 69 -7.80 3.21 -17.83
C LEU A 69 -6.79 2.85 -18.94
N ARG A 70 -5.91 1.87 -18.71
CA ARG A 70 -4.83 1.53 -19.65
C ARG A 70 -5.34 0.98 -20.97
N ASP A 71 -6.44 0.23 -20.95
CA ASP A 71 -7.11 -0.28 -22.14
C ASP A 71 -8.18 0.70 -22.68
N GLY A 72 -8.38 1.82 -21.98
CA GLY A 72 -9.32 2.88 -22.31
C GLY A 72 -10.78 2.51 -22.04
N ILE A 73 -11.06 1.43 -21.29
CA ILE A 73 -12.43 0.98 -20.99
C ILE A 73 -12.51 0.59 -19.53
N LEU A 74 -13.29 1.33 -18.74
CA LEU A 74 -13.53 0.95 -17.35
C LEU A 74 -14.60 -0.15 -17.26
N SER A 75 -14.18 -1.40 -17.02
CA SER A 75 -15.07 -2.55 -16.92
C SER A 75 -15.94 -2.54 -15.64
N GLY A 76 -17.01 -3.34 -15.63
CA GLY A 76 -17.90 -3.41 -14.46
C GLY A 76 -17.21 -3.89 -13.18
N GLU A 77 -16.25 -4.80 -13.30
CA GLU A 77 -15.45 -5.30 -12.18
C GLU A 77 -14.48 -4.22 -11.68
N GLU A 78 -13.83 -3.48 -12.58
CA GLU A 78 -12.92 -2.38 -12.23
C GLU A 78 -13.65 -1.20 -11.58
N LYS A 79 -14.89 -0.90 -11.99
CA LYS A 79 -15.73 0.11 -11.32
C LYS A 79 -15.97 -0.22 -9.86
N VAL A 80 -16.31 -1.49 -9.58
CA VAL A 80 -16.55 -1.95 -8.21
C VAL A 80 -15.26 -1.88 -7.38
N GLU A 81 -14.13 -2.29 -7.96
CA GLU A 81 -12.84 -2.23 -7.28
C GLU A 81 -12.37 -0.78 -7.02
N LEU A 82 -12.54 0.11 -8.00
CA LEU A 82 -12.19 1.52 -7.86
C LEU A 82 -13.06 2.19 -6.80
N LEU A 83 -14.37 1.95 -6.83
CA LEU A 83 -15.31 2.46 -5.83
C LEU A 83 -14.97 1.98 -4.41
N ALA A 84 -14.59 0.71 -4.25
CA ALA A 84 -14.14 0.17 -2.96
C ALA A 84 -12.85 0.86 -2.46
N THR A 85 -11.89 1.06 -3.37
CA THR A 85 -10.63 1.76 -3.07
C THR A 85 -10.90 3.20 -2.63
N LEU A 86 -11.78 3.92 -3.33
CA LEU A 86 -12.12 5.31 -3.00
C LEU A 86 -12.88 5.41 -1.67
N ARG A 87 -13.78 4.48 -1.36
CA ARG A 87 -14.52 4.45 -0.08
C ARG A 87 -13.63 4.19 1.13
N ASP A 88 -12.65 3.30 1.00
CA ASP A 88 -11.65 3.03 2.05
C ASP A 88 -10.83 4.29 2.34
N LEU A 89 -10.41 4.98 1.28
CA LEU A 89 -9.62 6.20 1.34
C LEU A 89 -10.39 7.41 1.91
N THR A 90 -11.70 7.52 1.62
CA THR A 90 -12.55 8.60 2.15
C THR A 90 -13.14 8.28 3.52
N GLY A 91 -12.98 7.07 4.04
CA GLY A 91 -13.54 6.67 5.33
C GLY A 91 -15.06 6.64 5.39
N GLU A 92 -15.75 6.47 4.25
CA GLU A 92 -17.21 6.26 4.17
C GLU A 92 -17.61 4.77 4.26
N GLY A 93 -16.65 3.90 4.58
CA GLY A 93 -16.95 2.53 5.02
C GLY A 93 -17.63 2.51 6.38
N SER A 94 -18.93 2.18 6.40
CA SER A 94 -19.78 1.76 7.53
C SER A 94 -19.60 2.47 8.91
N PRO A 95 -20.66 3.07 9.49
CA PRO A 95 -20.62 3.73 10.80
C PRO A 95 -20.42 2.78 12.02
N LEU A 96 -20.13 1.49 11.79
CA LEU A 96 -19.68 0.53 12.80
C LEU A 96 -18.15 0.39 12.87
N GLN A 97 -17.40 1.09 12.00
CA GLN A 97 -15.95 1.17 12.09
C GLN A 97 -15.55 2.50 12.74
N GLU A 98 -14.97 2.37 13.93
CA GLU A 98 -14.36 3.46 14.68
C GLU A 98 -13.39 4.28 13.80
N PRO A 99 -13.27 5.59 14.04
CA PRO A 99 -12.44 6.45 13.22
C PRO A 99 -10.97 6.04 13.35
N ASN A 100 -10.30 5.87 12.20
CA ASN A 100 -8.85 5.67 12.07
C ASN A 100 -8.26 4.47 12.83
N ARG A 101 -8.17 3.30 12.17
CA ARG A 101 -6.92 2.51 12.10
C ARG A 101 -6.92 1.70 10.81
N SER A 102 -5.75 1.63 10.20
CA SER A 102 -5.36 0.66 9.19
C SER A 102 -6.19 -0.62 9.22
N THR A 103 -6.55 -1.12 8.04
CA THR A 103 -6.53 -2.56 7.75
C THR A 103 -5.52 -3.23 8.68
N THR A 104 -5.99 -3.97 9.70
CA THR A 104 -5.10 -4.42 10.79
C THR A 104 -4.24 -5.56 10.28
N LEU A 105 -3.19 -5.21 9.54
CA LEU A 105 -2.12 -6.12 9.18
C LEU A 105 -1.54 -6.64 10.50
N PRO A 106 -1.28 -7.94 10.63
CA PRO A 106 -0.72 -8.56 11.83
C PRO A 106 0.78 -8.25 11.94
N LEU A 107 1.14 -6.97 11.92
CA LEU A 107 2.51 -6.52 12.03
C LEU A 107 3.04 -6.85 13.42
N THR A 108 4.28 -7.34 13.45
CA THR A 108 4.96 -7.64 14.70
C THR A 108 5.27 -6.34 15.45
N ARG A 109 4.88 -6.29 16.73
CA ARG A 109 5.13 -5.17 17.63
C ARG A 109 5.91 -5.66 18.85
N PRO A 110 6.98 -4.96 19.29
CA PRO A 110 7.56 -3.75 18.69
C PRO A 110 8.15 -3.99 17.29
N GLU A 111 8.31 -2.93 16.51
CA GLU A 111 8.90 -3.02 15.16
C GLU A 111 10.28 -3.67 15.26
N PRO A 112 10.49 -4.83 14.62
CA PRO A 112 11.73 -5.57 14.78
C PRO A 112 12.85 -4.97 13.95
N GLU A 113 14.09 -5.02 14.44
CA GLU A 113 15.25 -4.76 13.59
C GLU A 113 15.33 -5.81 12.46
N VAL A 114 15.52 -5.34 11.23
CA VAL A 114 15.53 -6.19 10.03
C VAL A 114 16.97 -6.56 9.67
N ASP A 115 17.30 -7.83 9.89
CA ASP A 115 18.56 -8.42 9.45
C ASP A 115 18.37 -9.21 8.17
N PHE A 116 19.22 -8.93 7.17
CA PHE A 116 19.16 -9.55 5.85
C PHE A 116 20.08 -10.77 5.74
N ALA A 117 21.31 -10.66 6.26
CA ALA A 117 22.34 -11.69 6.09
C ALA A 117 21.94 -13.04 6.69
N GLY A 118 21.83 -14.07 5.84
CA GLY A 118 21.49 -15.44 6.23
C GLY A 118 20.03 -15.63 6.66
N LYS A 119 19.16 -14.65 6.42
CA LYS A 119 17.75 -14.68 6.82
C LYS A 119 16.84 -14.97 5.63
N VAL A 120 15.73 -15.66 5.89
CA VAL A 120 14.77 -16.03 4.85
C VAL A 120 13.57 -15.10 4.88
N PHE A 121 13.32 -14.43 3.76
CA PHE A 121 12.22 -13.50 3.55
C PHE A 121 11.14 -14.14 2.67
N THR A 122 9.90 -13.77 2.95
CA THR A 122 8.76 -14.04 2.07
C THR A 122 8.10 -12.71 1.77
N LEU A 123 7.87 -12.45 0.48
CA LEU A 123 7.23 -11.24 -0.01
C LEU A 123 5.77 -11.55 -0.34
N THR A 124 4.82 -10.72 0.10
CA THR A 124 3.40 -10.88 -0.22
C THR A 124 2.76 -9.52 -0.49
N GLY A 125 1.96 -9.42 -1.56
CA GLY A 125 1.29 -8.18 -1.98
C GLY A 125 1.90 -7.56 -3.22
N LYS A 126 1.33 -6.43 -3.66
CA LYS A 126 1.94 -5.52 -4.64
C LYS A 126 2.83 -4.53 -3.87
N PHE A 127 4.05 -4.32 -4.34
CA PHE A 127 5.07 -3.46 -3.72
C PHE A 127 5.13 -2.11 -4.43
N VAL A 128 5.39 -1.04 -3.68
CA VAL A 128 5.62 0.32 -4.19
C VAL A 128 7.10 0.54 -4.53
N PHE A 129 8.01 -0.08 -3.77
CA PHE A 129 9.46 0.03 -3.91
C PHE A 129 9.95 -0.40 -5.29
N GLY A 130 9.32 -1.40 -5.88
CA GLY A 130 9.66 -1.94 -7.19
C GLY A 130 8.76 -3.12 -7.54
N SER A 131 9.10 -3.80 -8.64
CA SER A 131 8.47 -5.09 -8.94
C SER A 131 8.85 -6.13 -7.88
N THR A 132 8.06 -7.21 -7.77
CA THR A 132 8.42 -8.30 -6.84
C THR A 132 9.82 -8.83 -7.12
N VAL A 133 10.24 -8.88 -8.38
CA VAL A 133 11.58 -9.30 -8.79
C VAL A 133 12.66 -8.36 -8.24
N ASP A 134 12.46 -7.04 -8.33
CA ASP A 134 13.44 -6.06 -7.82
C ASP A 134 13.60 -6.18 -6.30
N CYS A 135 12.49 -6.39 -5.58
CA CYS A 135 12.50 -6.64 -4.15
C CYS A 135 13.25 -7.95 -3.81
N GLU A 136 13.06 -9.02 -4.60
CA GLU A 136 13.76 -10.29 -4.42
C GLU A 136 15.27 -10.14 -4.64
N GLU A 137 15.69 -9.47 -5.71
CA GLU A 137 17.09 -9.19 -6.00
C GLU A 137 17.73 -8.38 -4.86
N THR A 138 17.05 -7.33 -4.39
CA THR A 138 17.54 -6.50 -3.26
C THR A 138 17.80 -7.34 -2.01
N VAL A 139 16.90 -8.27 -1.67
CA VAL A 139 17.10 -9.17 -0.51
C VAL A 139 18.31 -10.09 -0.72
N ILE A 140 18.48 -10.63 -1.92
CA ILE A 140 19.60 -11.52 -2.26
C ILE A 140 20.93 -10.76 -2.23
N GLU A 141 20.99 -9.55 -2.78
CA GLU A 141 22.16 -8.67 -2.73
C GLU A 141 22.57 -8.35 -1.29
N MET A 142 21.58 -8.19 -0.40
CA MET A 142 21.79 -7.96 1.03
C MET A 142 22.15 -9.24 1.82
N GLY A 143 22.35 -10.37 1.13
CA GLY A 143 22.78 -11.64 1.71
C GLY A 143 21.64 -12.47 2.31
N GLY A 144 20.39 -12.12 2.02
CA GLY A 144 19.20 -12.87 2.40
C GLY A 144 18.82 -13.94 1.37
N SER A 145 17.75 -14.67 1.67
CA SER A 145 17.17 -15.65 0.76
C SER A 145 15.67 -15.46 0.65
N ILE A 146 15.11 -15.67 -0.53
CA ILE A 146 13.68 -15.55 -0.78
C ILE A 146 13.01 -16.93 -0.73
N SER A 147 11.83 -16.96 -0.13
CA SER A 147 10.90 -18.09 -0.19
C SER A 147 9.55 -17.61 -0.73
N ALA A 148 9.02 -18.34 -1.72
CA ALA A 148 7.74 -18.03 -2.36
C ALA A 148 6.53 -18.12 -1.41
N ALA A 149 6.67 -18.85 -0.29
CA ALA A 149 5.63 -18.95 0.73
C ALA A 149 6.25 -19.00 2.14
N PRO A 150 5.51 -18.65 3.21
CA PRO A 150 5.99 -18.74 4.58
C PRO A 150 6.19 -20.22 4.95
N THR A 151 7.43 -20.58 5.29
CA THR A 151 7.80 -21.92 5.75
C THR A 151 8.34 -21.87 7.18
N GLN A 152 8.62 -23.04 7.77
CA GLN A 152 9.23 -23.10 9.11
C GLN A 152 10.63 -22.46 9.20
N LYS A 153 11.27 -22.18 8.05
CA LYS A 153 12.57 -21.50 7.98
C LYS A 153 12.46 -20.01 7.69
N THR A 154 11.25 -19.49 7.43
CA THR A 154 11.03 -18.08 7.13
C THR A 154 11.18 -17.25 8.41
N ASP A 155 12.07 -16.26 8.37
CA ASP A 155 12.29 -15.32 9.47
C ASP A 155 11.40 -14.08 9.33
N TYR A 156 11.22 -13.59 8.10
CA TYR A 156 10.48 -12.35 7.83
C TYR A 156 9.40 -12.53 6.76
N LEU A 157 8.19 -12.03 7.03
CA LEU A 157 7.15 -11.81 6.02
C LEU A 157 7.04 -10.30 5.77
N VAL A 158 7.32 -9.87 4.55
CA VAL A 158 7.15 -8.47 4.12
C VAL A 158 5.83 -8.34 3.40
N ILE A 159 4.97 -7.46 3.92
CA ILE A 159 3.67 -7.14 3.32
C ILE A 159 3.80 -5.87 2.51
N GLY A 160 3.57 -5.98 1.20
CA GLY A 160 3.50 -4.84 0.27
C GLY A 160 2.36 -3.88 0.61
N GLU A 161 2.56 -2.59 0.31
CA GLU A 161 1.65 -1.51 0.71
C GLU A 161 0.23 -1.64 0.10
N PHE A 162 0.10 -2.36 -1.02
CA PHE A 162 -1.16 -2.58 -1.73
C PHE A 162 -1.89 -3.86 -1.30
N CYS A 163 -2.04 -4.06 0.02
CA CYS A 163 -2.93 -5.10 0.53
C CYS A 163 -4.37 -4.58 0.45
N SER A 164 -5.20 -5.20 -0.41
CA SER A 164 -6.65 -4.94 -0.41
C SER A 164 -7.22 -5.13 1.02
N PRO A 165 -8.17 -4.28 1.47
CA PRO A 165 -8.86 -4.45 2.75
C PRO A 165 -9.50 -5.84 2.92
N ASP A 166 -9.87 -6.50 1.83
CA ASP A 166 -10.40 -7.86 1.76
C ASP A 166 -9.30 -8.94 1.61
N TRP A 167 -8.13 -8.72 2.23
CA TRP A 167 -6.98 -9.62 2.07
C TRP A 167 -7.30 -11.08 2.44
N VAL A 168 -8.20 -11.32 3.40
CA VAL A 168 -8.62 -12.64 3.90
C VAL A 168 -9.10 -13.58 2.79
N HIS A 169 -9.62 -13.06 1.69
CA HIS A 169 -10.12 -13.87 0.56
C HIS A 169 -9.20 -13.89 -0.67
N THR A 170 -8.00 -13.30 -0.58
CA THR A 170 -7.03 -13.24 -1.69
C THR A 170 -5.85 -14.20 -1.48
N THR A 171 -5.07 -14.45 -2.54
CA THR A 171 -3.81 -15.22 -2.46
C THR A 171 -2.83 -14.63 -1.43
N PHE A 172 -2.86 -13.31 -1.23
CA PHE A 172 -2.04 -12.61 -0.22
C PHE A 172 -2.45 -12.95 1.21
N GLY A 173 -3.76 -13.10 1.47
CA GLY A 173 -4.26 -13.47 2.79
C GLY A 173 -3.82 -14.84 3.24
N ARG A 174 -3.72 -15.81 2.33
CA ARG A 174 -3.23 -17.15 2.66
C ARG A 174 -1.79 -17.14 3.19
N SER A 175 -0.92 -16.28 2.64
CA SER A 175 0.44 -16.10 3.14
C SER A 175 0.47 -15.44 4.53
N ILE A 176 -0.40 -14.46 4.76
CA ILE A 176 -0.52 -13.79 6.06
C ILE A 176 -1.06 -14.76 7.12
N GLU A 177 -2.12 -15.52 6.82
CA GLU A 177 -2.68 -16.54 7.70
C GLU A 177 -1.65 -17.63 8.03
N ARG A 178 -0.89 -18.09 7.03
CA ARG A 178 0.18 -19.07 7.20
C ARG A 178 1.27 -18.54 8.14
N ALA A 179 1.66 -17.28 8.00
CA ALA A 179 2.63 -16.64 8.88
C ALA A 179 2.12 -16.53 10.33
N ILE A 180 0.85 -16.15 10.53
CA ILE A 180 0.21 -16.14 11.86
C ILE A 180 0.18 -17.55 12.48
N ASP A 181 -0.14 -18.57 11.70
CA ASP A 181 -0.16 -19.97 12.16
C ASP A 181 1.23 -20.43 12.61
N LEU A 182 2.27 -20.07 11.86
CA LEU A 182 3.66 -20.35 12.24
C LEU A 182 4.07 -19.60 13.53
N GLN A 183 3.65 -18.35 13.72
CA GLN A 183 3.86 -17.62 14.97
C GLN A 183 3.18 -18.33 16.15
N LYS A 184 1.94 -18.81 15.99
CA LYS A 184 1.22 -19.58 17.02
C LYS A 184 1.89 -20.90 17.37
N GLN A 185 2.62 -21.49 16.43
CA GLN A 185 3.45 -22.69 16.66
C GLN A 185 4.77 -22.38 17.39
N GLY A 186 4.97 -21.15 17.84
CA GLY A 186 6.15 -20.72 18.60
C GLY A 186 7.37 -20.43 17.71
N LYS A 187 7.17 -20.16 16.42
CA LYS A 187 8.24 -19.72 15.52
C LYS A 187 8.45 -18.22 15.66
N ASP A 188 9.71 -17.80 15.65
CA ASP A 188 10.13 -16.39 15.67
C ASP A 188 10.04 -15.79 14.26
N LEU A 189 8.87 -15.90 13.63
CA LEU A 189 8.58 -15.26 12.35
C LEU A 189 8.09 -13.85 12.62
N LYS A 190 8.68 -12.86 11.94
CA LYS A 190 8.36 -11.45 12.07
C LYS A 190 7.60 -10.96 10.84
N ILE A 191 6.45 -10.36 11.05
CA ILE A 191 5.63 -9.78 9.98
C ILE A 191 5.88 -8.27 9.98
N ILE A 192 6.38 -7.73 8.87
CA ILE A 192 6.75 -6.32 8.71
C ILE A 192 6.06 -5.72 7.49
N SER A 193 5.84 -4.41 7.52
CA SER A 193 5.35 -3.67 6.35
C SER A 193 6.50 -3.38 5.38
N GLU A 194 6.15 -3.17 4.12
CA GLU A 194 7.08 -2.67 3.10
C GLU A 194 7.79 -1.40 3.55
N ARG A 195 7.05 -0.43 4.10
CA ARG A 195 7.64 0.80 4.64
C ARG A 195 8.78 0.52 5.62
N HIS A 196 8.56 -0.37 6.59
CA HIS A 196 9.58 -0.70 7.59
C HIS A 196 10.79 -1.41 6.98
N TRP A 197 10.53 -2.25 5.97
CA TRP A 197 11.59 -2.92 5.21
C TRP A 197 12.45 -1.91 4.43
N VAL A 198 11.83 -0.94 3.75
CA VAL A 198 12.53 0.12 3.01
C VAL A 198 13.30 1.06 3.96
N ASP A 199 12.70 1.45 5.08
CA ASP A 199 13.39 2.28 6.09
C ASP A 199 14.63 1.56 6.65
N SER A 200 14.59 0.23 6.75
CA SER A 200 15.72 -0.61 7.16
C SER A 200 16.82 -0.72 6.08
N LEU A 201 16.48 -0.57 4.80
CA LEU A 201 17.46 -0.45 3.72
C LEU A 201 18.16 0.93 3.75
N ALA A 202 17.41 1.99 4.03
CA ALA A 202 17.92 3.37 4.00
C ALA A 202 18.79 3.74 5.23
N SER A 203 18.66 3.01 6.34
CA SER A 203 19.41 3.25 7.58
C SER A 203 20.79 2.57 7.61
N ARG A 204 21.29 2.06 6.48
CA ARG A 204 22.61 1.40 6.36
C ARG A 204 23.52 2.07 5.34
#